data_AF-A0A5J4LCR1-F1
#
_entry.id   AF-A0A5J4LCR1-F1
#
_cell.length_a   1.000
_cell.length_b   1.000
_cell.length_c   1.000
_cell.angle_alpha   90.00
_cell.angle_beta   90.00
_cell.angle_gamma   90.00
#
_symmetry.space_group_name_H-M   'P 1'
#
loop_
_entity.id
_entity.type
_entity.pdbx_description
1 polymer ?
#
loop_
_entity_poly.entity_id
_entity_poly.type
_entity_poly.pdbx_seq_one_letter_code
_entity_poly.pdbx_strand_id
1 'polypeptide(L)'
;MTRTVTTIRRTIAAALGFGWSVARSALSRVFRLLTDLYRAIDSGGAVEIVYVKADGTESTRIVEPAELVVASTGAITVRGFDRLRGEDRTFRIDRIVDHRLVEVG
;
A
#
# COMPACT_ATOMS: atom_id res chain seq x y z
N MET A 1 36.84 -30.36 11.97
CA MET A 1 36.28 -29.89 10.68
C MET A 1 34.76 -29.60 10.73
N THR A 2 34.15 -29.42 11.91
CA THR A 2 32.68 -29.28 12.10
C THR A 2 32.16 -27.83 12.13
N ARG A 3 33.05 -26.83 12.17
CA ARG A 3 32.66 -25.42 12.29
C ARG A 3 32.19 -24.80 10.96
N THR A 4 32.65 -25.30 9.81
CA THR A 4 32.36 -24.69 8.49
C THR A 4 30.93 -24.94 8.00
N VAL A 5 30.38 -26.14 8.24
CA VAL A 5 29.02 -26.51 7.81
C VAL A 5 27.94 -25.73 8.59
N THR A 6 28.20 -25.47 9.88
CA THR A 6 27.27 -24.72 10.75
C THR A 6 27.14 -23.26 10.32
N THR A 7 28.22 -22.64 9.85
CA THR A 7 28.23 -21.26 9.36
C THR A 7 27.41 -21.09 8.09
N ILE A 8 27.56 -22.01 7.11
CA ILE A 8 26.81 -21.96 5.84
C ILE A 8 25.30 -22.07 6.08
N ARG A 9 24.87 -23.00 6.95
CA ARG A 9 23.45 -23.17 7.31
C ARG A 9 22.85 -21.91 7.94
N ARG A 10 23.62 -21.22 8.79
CA ARG A 10 23.18 -19.98 9.46
C ARG A 10 23.01 -18.82 8.47
N THR A 11 23.91 -18.70 7.50
CA THR A 11 23.82 -17.66 6.46
C THR A 11 22.63 -17.87 5.53
N ILE A 12 22.36 -19.12 5.11
CA ILE A 12 21.19 -19.44 4.27
C ILE A 12 19.88 -19.18 5.04
N ALA A 13 19.80 -19.59 6.31
CA ALA A 13 18.63 -19.33 7.15
C ALA A 13 18.40 -17.83 7.35
N ALA A 14 19.46 -17.04 7.53
CA ALA A 14 19.36 -15.59 7.64
C ALA A 14 18.91 -14.93 6.33
N ALA A 15 19.41 -15.38 5.18
CA ALA A 15 18.98 -14.89 3.86
C ALA A 15 17.50 -15.21 3.57
N LEU A 16 17.06 -16.43 3.88
CA LEU A 16 15.65 -16.83 3.76
C LEU A 16 14.76 -16.06 4.74
N GLY A 17 15.21 -15.88 5.99
CA GLY A 17 14.51 -15.08 6.99
C GLY A 17 14.41 -13.59 6.63
N PHE A 18 15.44 -13.05 5.98
CA PHE A 18 15.44 -11.68 5.46
C PHE A 18 14.41 -11.52 4.33
N GLY A 19 14.40 -12.43 3.35
CA GLY A 19 13.39 -12.44 2.30
C GLY A 19 11.96 -12.51 2.86
N TRP A 20 11.75 -13.36 3.87
CA TRP A 20 10.46 -13.44 4.56
C TRP A 20 10.08 -12.15 5.29
N SER A 21 11.02 -11.50 5.98
CA SER A 21 10.77 -10.24 6.68
C SER A 21 10.37 -9.12 5.72
N VAL A 22 11.05 -9.03 4.58
CA VAL A 22 10.75 -8.05 3.52
C VAL A 22 9.36 -8.32 2.94
N ALA A 23 9.06 -9.56 2.56
CA ALA A 23 7.75 -9.93 2.02
C ALA A 23 6.62 -9.67 3.03
N ARG A 24 6.82 -10.04 4.30
CA ARG A 24 5.89 -9.78 5.39
C ARG A 24 5.65 -8.28 5.57
N SER A 25 6.71 -7.48 5.52
CA SER A 25 6.61 -6.03 5.68
C SER A 25 5.83 -5.38 4.53
N ALA A 26 6.09 -5.79 3.28
CA ALA A 26 5.34 -5.35 2.11
C ALA A 26 3.86 -5.74 2.21
N LEU A 27 3.57 -7.01 2.54
CA LEU A 27 2.20 -7.49 2.71
C LEU A 27 1.46 -6.72 3.83
N SER A 28 2.13 -6.51 4.97
CA SER A 28 1.56 -5.76 6.09
C SER A 28 1.24 -4.31 5.72
N ARG A 29 2.03 -3.68 4.85
CA ARG A 29 1.73 -2.32 4.33
C ARG A 29 0.45 -2.33 3.50
N VAL A 30 0.32 -3.27 2.56
CA VAL A 30 -0.89 -3.40 1.73
C VAL A 30 -2.12 -3.67 2.58
N PHE A 31 -2.04 -4.57 3.56
CA PHE A 31 -3.16 -4.82 4.49
C PHE A 31 -3.55 -3.59 5.29
N ARG A 32 -2.58 -2.81 5.79
CA ARG A 32 -2.88 -1.55 6.48
C ARG A 32 -3.57 -0.56 5.55
N LEU A 33 -3.06 -0.38 4.33
CA LEU A 33 -3.68 0.49 3.33
C LEU A 33 -5.14 0.10 3.06
N LEU A 34 -5.38 -1.18 2.77
CA LEU A 34 -6.75 -1.65 2.53
C LEU A 34 -7.65 -1.46 3.76
N THR A 35 -7.12 -1.73 4.96
CA THR A 35 -7.88 -1.55 6.21
C THR A 35 -8.26 -0.08 6.43
N ASP A 36 -7.32 0.85 6.22
CA ASP A 36 -7.56 2.27 6.41
C ASP A 36 -8.49 2.84 5.34
N LEU A 37 -8.39 2.37 4.09
CA LEU A 37 -9.35 2.71 3.03
C LEU A 37 -10.76 2.23 3.36
N TYR A 38 -10.94 0.98 3.82
CA TYR A 38 -12.25 0.48 4.24
C TYR A 38 -12.80 1.28 5.42
N ARG A 39 -11.97 1.59 6.42
CA ARG A 39 -12.39 2.44 7.56
C ARG A 39 -12.87 3.81 7.10
N ALA A 40 -12.14 4.44 6.18
CA ALA A 40 -12.51 5.74 5.65
C ALA A 40 -13.80 5.68 4.82
N ILE A 41 -14.03 4.61 4.04
CA ILE A 41 -15.30 4.38 3.33
C ILE A 41 -16.44 4.27 4.34
N ASP A 42 -16.28 3.42 5.36
CA ASP A 42 -17.33 3.14 6.35
C ASP A 42 -17.68 4.37 7.20
N SER A 43 -16.69 5.21 7.52
CA SER A 43 -16.88 6.41 8.33
C SER A 43 -17.15 7.68 7.51
N GLY A 44 -17.10 7.63 6.17
CA GLY A 44 -17.10 8.83 5.32
C GLY A 44 -15.90 9.77 5.54
N GLY A 45 -14.75 9.21 5.96
CA GLY A 45 -13.51 9.96 6.19
C GLY A 45 -12.65 10.11 4.94
N ALA A 46 -11.41 10.58 5.09
CA ALA A 46 -10.43 10.60 4.00
C ALA A 46 -9.09 9.95 4.40
N VAL A 47 -8.34 9.64 3.35
CA VAL A 47 -6.99 9.11 3.42
C VAL A 47 -6.06 10.03 2.62
N GLU A 48 -4.98 10.47 3.25
CA GLU A 48 -3.86 11.06 2.52
C GLU A 48 -2.99 9.93 1.96
N ILE A 49 -2.70 9.99 0.66
CA ILE A 49 -1.88 8.99 -0.05
C ILE A 49 -0.72 9.67 -0.76
N VAL A 50 0.42 8.99 -0.82
CA VAL A 50 1.52 9.30 -1.74
C VAL A 50 1.39 8.38 -2.94
N TYR A 51 1.12 8.95 -4.11
CA TYR A 51 0.80 8.22 -5.33
C TYR A 51 1.86 8.42 -6.40
N VAL A 52 2.38 7.31 -6.93
CA VAL A 52 3.31 7.30 -8.06
C VAL A 52 2.51 7.22 -9.37
N LYS A 53 2.63 8.22 -10.22
CA LYS A 53 1.98 8.23 -11.54
C LYS A 53 2.67 7.26 -12.50
N ALA A 54 2.05 7.04 -13.66
CA ALA A 54 2.62 6.20 -14.71
C ALA A 54 3.96 6.73 -15.25
N ASP A 55 4.18 8.05 -15.20
CA ASP A 55 5.43 8.71 -15.57
C ASP A 55 6.52 8.65 -14.47
N GLY A 56 6.24 8.00 -13.34
CA GLY A 56 7.14 7.91 -12.19
C GLY A 56 7.09 9.10 -11.23
N THR A 57 6.35 10.16 -11.55
CA THR A 57 6.25 11.34 -10.69
C THR A 57 5.37 11.05 -9.48
N GLU A 58 5.85 11.42 -8.30
CA GLU A 58 5.09 11.32 -7.06
C GLU A 58 4.11 12.49 -6.89
N SER A 59 2.99 12.21 -6.24
CA SER A 59 2.05 13.25 -5.83
C SER A 59 1.27 12.86 -4.59
N THR A 60 1.18 13.77 -3.64
CA THR A 60 0.33 13.62 -2.45
C THR A 60 -1.11 14.01 -2.78
N ARG A 61 -2.07 13.21 -2.30
CA ARG A 61 -3.51 13.39 -2.51
C ARG A 61 -4.27 13.15 -1.22
N ILE A 62 -5.34 13.90 -1.00
CA ILE A 62 -6.33 13.60 0.03
C ILE A 62 -7.57 13.07 -0.69
N VAL A 63 -7.90 11.82 -0.44
CA VAL A 63 -8.97 11.11 -1.14
C VAL A 63 -10.03 10.75 -0.13
N GLU A 64 -11.28 11.09 -0.42
CA GLU A 64 -12.47 10.56 0.26
C GLU A 64 -12.89 9.28 -0.49
N PRO A 65 -12.48 8.08 -0.03
CA PRO A 65 -12.72 6.86 -0.77
C PRO A 65 -14.20 6.49 -0.72
N ALA A 66 -14.76 6.08 -1.86
CA ALA A 66 -16.14 5.63 -1.97
C ALA A 66 -16.24 4.10 -2.14
N GLU A 67 -15.33 3.50 -2.92
CA GLU A 67 -15.34 2.05 -3.15
C GLU A 67 -13.96 1.51 -3.54
N LEU A 68 -13.76 0.21 -3.29
CA LEU A 68 -12.66 -0.58 -3.83
C LEU A 68 -13.18 -1.46 -4.96
N VAL A 69 -12.51 -1.42 -6.11
CA VAL A 69 -12.89 -2.13 -7.33
C VAL A 69 -11.72 -2.97 -7.82
N VAL A 70 -12.02 -4.20 -8.25
CA VAL A 70 -11.08 -5.02 -9.02
C VAL A 70 -11.37 -4.80 -10.50
N ALA A 71 -10.43 -4.19 -11.21
CA ALA A 71 -10.52 -4.00 -12.65
C ALA A 71 -10.46 -5.34 -13.38
N SER A 72 -10.93 -5.38 -14.63
CA SER A 72 -10.83 -6.57 -15.50
C SER A 72 -9.40 -7.06 -15.70
N THR A 73 -8.41 -6.19 -15.53
CA THR A 73 -6.97 -6.51 -15.58
C THR A 73 -6.44 -7.17 -14.29
N GLY A 74 -7.29 -7.33 -13.26
CA GLY A 74 -6.92 -7.81 -11.93
C GLY A 74 -6.31 -6.74 -11.02
N ALA A 75 -6.11 -5.51 -11.50
CA ALA A 75 -5.63 -4.41 -10.69
C ALA A 75 -6.70 -3.97 -9.68
N ILE A 76 -6.31 -3.78 -8.42
CA ILE A 76 -7.18 -3.22 -7.39
C ILE A 76 -7.06 -1.70 -7.45
N THR A 77 -8.20 -1.02 -7.47
CA THR A 77 -8.29 0.43 -7.47
C THR A 77 -9.22 0.92 -6.38
N VAL A 78 -8.92 2.09 -5.83
CA VAL A 78 -9.88 2.87 -5.02
C VAL A 78 -10.46 3.99 -5.89
N ARG A 79 -11.80 4.09 -5.92
CA ARG A 79 -12.52 5.23 -6.49
C ARG A 79 -12.97 6.14 -5.36
N GLY A 80 -12.81 7.45 -5.53
CA GLY A 80 -13.23 8.42 -4.54
C GLY A 80 -12.99 9.86 -4.99
N PHE A 81 -13.40 10.81 -4.16
CA PHE A 81 -13.27 12.22 -4.45
C PHE A 81 -11.85 12.70 -4.09
N ASP A 82 -11.11 13.24 -5.08
CA ASP A 82 -9.78 13.83 -4.87
C ASP A 82 -9.95 15.30 -4.49
N ARG A 83 -9.74 15.63 -3.20
CA ARG A 83 -9.93 17.00 -2.69
C ARG A 83 -9.03 18.03 -3.36
N LEU A 84 -7.85 17.64 -3.82
CA LEU A 84 -6.94 18.59 -4.47
C LEU A 84 -7.44 18.96 -5.87
N ARG A 85 -8.14 18.04 -6.54
CA ARG A 85 -8.66 18.25 -7.89
C ARG A 85 -10.13 18.65 -7.93
N GLY A 86 -10.88 18.37 -6.87
CA GLY A 86 -12.31 18.65 -6.79
C GLY A 86 -13.14 17.75 -7.70
N GLU A 87 -12.65 16.54 -8.02
CA GLU A 87 -13.31 15.59 -8.92
C GLU A 87 -13.15 14.14 -8.43
N ASP A 88 -14.05 13.26 -8.87
CA ASP A 88 -13.91 11.82 -8.66
C ASP A 88 -12.75 11.26 -9.48
N ARG A 89 -11.87 10.50 -8.82
CA ARG A 89 -10.71 9.87 -9.45
C ARG A 89 -10.56 8.42 -9.00
N THR A 90 -9.83 7.67 -9.81
CA THR A 90 -9.49 6.28 -9.55
C THR A 90 -7.99 6.13 -9.36
N PHE A 91 -7.58 5.52 -8.25
CA PHE A 91 -6.18 5.30 -7.89
C PHE A 91 -5.88 3.82 -7.78
N ARG A 92 -4.78 3.38 -8.40
CA ARG A 92 -4.28 2.02 -8.31
C ARG A 92 -3.59 1.76 -6.98
N ILE A 93 -4.01 0.73 -6.25
CA ILE A 93 -3.46 0.39 -4.92
C ILE A 93 -1.97 0.08 -5.01
N ASP A 94 -1.53 -0.60 -6.08
CA ASP A 94 -0.12 -0.95 -6.31
C ASP A 94 0.79 0.26 -6.57
N ARG A 95 0.22 1.46 -6.73
CA ARG A 95 0.96 2.72 -6.94
C ARG A 95 0.89 3.67 -5.75
N ILE A 96 0.24 3.27 -4.66
CA ILE A 96 0.25 3.99 -3.39
C ILE A 96 1.44 3.51 -2.59
N VAL A 97 2.41 4.38 -2.36
CA VAL A 97 3.68 4.03 -1.69
C VAL A 97 3.68 4.39 -0.21
N ASP A 98 2.80 5.29 0.21
CA ASP A 98 2.56 5.66 1.60
C ASP A 98 1.13 6.17 1.79
N HIS A 99 0.60 6.05 3.01
CA HIS A 99 -0.75 6.50 3.34
C HIS A 99 -0.94 6.78 4.83
N ARG A 100 -1.92 7.64 5.14
CA ARG A 100 -2.42 7.84 6.51
C ARG A 100 -3.87 8.29 6.51
N LEU A 101 -4.61 7.89 7.54
CA LEU A 101 -5.93 8.46 7.82
C LEU A 101 -5.80 9.95 8.14
N VAL A 102 -6.75 10.74 7.66
CA VAL A 102 -6.85 12.15 7.99
C VAL A 102 -8.29 12.49 8.39
N GLU A 103 -8.42 13.34 9.41
CA GLU A 103 -9.71 13.92 9.74
C GLU A 103 -10.00 15.05 8.77
N VAL A 104 -11.25 15.10 8.34
CA VAL A 104 -11.70 16.02 7.33
C VAL A 104 -12.82 16.84 7.95
N GLY A 105 -12.54 18.12 8.19
CA GLY A 105 -13.54 19.10 8.62
C GLY A 105 -14.42 19.58 7.48
#